data_AF-A0A6L5ENF8-F1
#
_entry.id   AF-A0A6L5ENF8-F1
#
_cell.length_a   1.000
_cell.length_b   1.000
_cell.length_c   1.000
_cell.angle_alpha   90.00
_cell.angle_beta   90.00
_cell.angle_gamma   90.00
#
_symmetry.space_group_name_H-M   'P 1'
#
loop_
_entity.id
_entity.type
_entity.pdbx_description
1 polymer ?
#
loop_
_entity_poly.entity_id
_entity_poly.type
_entity_poly.pdbx_seq_one_letter_code
_entity_poly.pdbx_strand_id
1 'polypeptide(L)'
;MKFLHIPVWKIRETDELDTNSTAIKMRLFDESVVGEFTIFEICSFFGIDGIECLVRQFKEWHNNGCLVWESKNLIHAEKKPFREYFESTRISECYAPQPLPEPVNGRIEWGMKKM
;
A
#
# COMPACT_ATOMS: atom_id res chain seq x y z
N MET A 1 -9.02 15.29 -2.56
CA MET A 1 -7.95 14.31 -2.81
C MET A 1 -6.89 14.96 -3.70
N LYS A 2 -5.62 14.94 -3.29
CA LYS A 2 -4.47 15.45 -4.04
C LYS A 2 -3.56 14.28 -4.40
N PHE A 3 -3.14 14.17 -5.67
CA PHE A 3 -2.29 13.07 -6.08
C PHE A 3 -0.82 13.34 -5.80
N LEU A 4 -0.11 12.30 -5.36
CA LEU A 4 1.34 12.32 -5.23
C LEU A 4 1.98 12.38 -6.63
N HIS A 5 2.83 13.39 -6.85
CA HIS A 5 3.51 13.61 -8.13
C HIS A 5 4.87 12.88 -8.23
N ILE A 6 5.28 12.23 -7.15
CA ILE A 6 6.50 11.44 -7.04
C ILE A 6 6.11 10.01 -6.66
N PRO A 7 6.95 9.00 -6.94
CA PRO A 7 6.70 7.67 -6.41
C PRO A 7 6.83 7.66 -4.88
N VAL A 8 6.08 6.78 -4.22
CA VAL A 8 6.02 6.67 -2.75
C VAL A 8 7.42 6.51 -2.15
N TRP A 9 8.30 5.70 -2.75
CA TRP A 9 9.67 5.48 -2.25
C TRP A 9 10.60 6.70 -2.34
N LYS A 10 10.13 7.84 -2.86
CA LYS A 10 10.86 9.12 -2.88
C LYS A 10 10.33 10.15 -1.87
N ILE A 11 9.27 9.84 -1.13
CA ILE A 11 8.82 10.68 -0.02
C ILE A 11 9.93 10.73 1.04
N ARG A 12 10.20 11.93 1.55
CA ARG A 12 11.17 12.15 2.63
C ARG A 12 10.45 12.14 3.98
N GLU A 13 11.14 11.73 5.04
CA GLU A 13 10.60 11.77 6.40
C GLU A 13 10.17 13.17 6.84
N THR A 14 10.76 14.22 6.26
CA THR A 14 10.42 15.62 6.54
C THR A 14 9.23 16.15 5.75
N ASP A 15 8.66 15.35 4.84
CA ASP A 15 7.53 15.81 4.03
C ASP A 15 6.27 15.78 4.89
N GLU A 16 5.76 16.95 5.27
CA GLU A 16 4.45 17.09 5.91
C GLU A 16 3.35 16.72 4.90
N LEU A 17 2.93 15.46 4.93
CA LEU A 17 1.89 14.91 4.08
C LEU A 17 0.64 14.60 4.91
N ASP A 18 -0.48 15.20 4.53
CA ASP A 18 -1.78 14.77 5.02
C ASP A 18 -2.16 13.43 4.37
N THR A 19 -2.06 12.35 5.15
CA THR A 19 -2.27 10.97 4.70
C THR A 19 -3.73 10.65 4.35
N ASN A 20 -4.69 11.46 4.80
CA ASN A 20 -6.11 11.29 4.51
C ASN A 20 -6.54 12.00 3.22
N SER A 21 -5.78 13.00 2.77
CA SER A 21 -6.10 13.75 1.55
C SER A 21 -5.12 13.52 0.41
N THR A 22 -3.91 13.04 0.70
CA THR A 22 -2.91 12.64 -0.30
C THR A 22 -3.20 11.23 -0.79
N ALA A 23 -3.31 11.09 -2.10
CA ALA A 23 -3.58 9.82 -2.76
C ALA A 23 -2.51 9.42 -3.75
N ILE A 24 -2.44 8.11 -3.98
CA ILE A 24 -1.62 7.49 -4.99
C ILE A 24 -2.51 6.74 -5.98
N LYS A 25 -1.97 6.51 -7.18
CA LYS A 25 -2.58 5.62 -8.15
C LYS A 25 -1.80 4.32 -8.18
N MET A 26 -2.50 3.20 -8.17
CA MET A 26 -1.92 1.88 -8.26
C MET A 26 -2.66 1.04 -9.29
N ARG A 27 -1.93 0.27 -10.08
CA ARG A 27 -2.47 -0.71 -11.00
C ARG A 27 -1.92 -2.07 -10.64
N LEU A 28 -2.82 -3.00 -10.35
CA LEU A 28 -2.47 -4.38 -10.02
C LEU A 28 -2.03 -5.12 -11.28
N PHE A 29 -1.36 -6.25 -11.08
CA PHE A 29 -0.85 -7.07 -12.16
C PHE A 29 -1.99 -7.58 -13.06
N ASP A 30 -1.78 -7.49 -14.38
CA ASP A 30 -2.72 -7.91 -15.42
C ASP A 30 -4.10 -7.19 -15.40
N GLU A 31 -4.24 -6.15 -14.59
CA GLU A 31 -5.44 -5.32 -14.54
C GLU A 31 -5.32 -4.12 -15.48
N SER A 32 -6.40 -3.82 -16.21
CA SER A 32 -6.50 -2.58 -16.99
C SER A 32 -6.94 -1.38 -16.13
N VAL A 33 -7.48 -1.65 -14.94
CA VAL A 33 -8.05 -0.64 -14.04
C VAL A 33 -6.96 -0.06 -13.14
N VAL A 34 -7.06 1.24 -12.88
CA VAL A 34 -6.21 1.96 -11.95
C VAL A 34 -7.04 2.27 -10.71
N GLY A 35 -6.61 1.75 -9.57
CA GLY A 35 -7.15 2.11 -8.26
C GLY A 35 -6.52 3.40 -7.75
N GLU A 36 -7.33 4.22 -7.09
CA GLU A 36 -6.90 5.44 -6.42
C GLU A 36 -7.12 5.27 -4.92
N PHE A 37 -6.07 5.47 -4.14
CA PHE A 37 -6.09 5.24 -2.70
C PHE A 37 -5.40 6.39 -2.00
N THR A 38 -6.01 6.91 -0.94
CA THR A 38 -5.28 7.75 0.02
C THR A 38 -4.16 6.94 0.66
N ILE A 39 -3.12 7.63 1.16
CA ILE A 39 -2.04 6.99 1.90
C ILE A 39 -2.61 6.19 3.08
N PHE A 40 -3.60 6.75 3.78
CA PHE A 40 -4.29 6.05 4.86
C PHE A 40 -4.98 4.77 4.38
N GLU A 41 -5.77 4.83 3.30
CA GLU A 41 -6.49 3.67 2.78
C GLU A 41 -5.54 2.56 2.34
N ILE A 42 -4.43 2.89 1.67
CA ILE A 42 -3.50 1.87 1.22
C ILE A 42 -2.73 1.23 2.38
N CYS A 43 -2.35 2.01 3.39
CA CYS A 43 -1.78 1.47 4.64
C CYS A 43 -2.78 0.51 5.31
N SER A 44 -4.04 0.92 5.43
CA SER A 44 -5.10 0.09 6.01
C SER A 44 -5.35 -1.19 5.21
N PHE A 45 -5.34 -1.11 3.88
CA PHE A 45 -5.61 -2.25 3.00
C PHE A 45 -4.53 -3.32 3.12
N PHE A 46 -3.26 -2.92 3.16
CA PHE A 46 -2.12 -3.85 3.28
C PHE A 46 -1.73 -4.16 4.73
N GLY A 47 -2.34 -3.50 5.72
CA GLY A 47 -1.95 -3.64 7.13
C GLY A 47 -0.55 -3.07 7.43
N ILE A 48 -0.15 -2.03 6.71
CA ILE A 48 1.15 -1.36 6.85
C ILE A 48 1.06 -0.28 7.94
N ASP A 49 2.05 -0.25 8.82
CA ASP A 49 2.11 0.68 9.96
C ASP A 49 2.61 2.07 9.54
N GLY A 50 1.71 2.86 8.97
CA GLY A 50 1.97 4.26 8.64
C GLY A 50 2.85 4.50 7.41
N ILE A 51 3.14 5.78 7.16
CA ILE A 51 3.78 6.25 5.93
C ILE A 51 5.25 5.81 5.82
N GLU A 52 6.01 5.81 6.91
CA GLU A 52 7.42 5.40 6.89
C GLU A 52 7.54 3.96 6.38
N CYS A 53 6.70 3.07 6.90
CA CYS A 53 6.67 1.68 6.48
C CYS A 53 6.12 1.48 5.07
N LEU A 54 5.16 2.31 4.64
CA LEU A 54 4.71 2.32 3.26
C LEU A 54 5.85 2.68 2.31
N VAL A 55 6.64 3.72 2.62
CA VAL A 55 7.81 4.14 1.85
C VAL A 55 8.83 3.02 1.73
N ARG A 56 9.18 2.40 2.86
CA ARG A 56 10.13 1.28 2.92
C ARG A 56 9.63 0.09 2.10
N GLN A 57 8.37 -0.28 2.24
CA GLN A 57 7.81 -1.43 1.54
C GLN A 57 7.70 -1.21 0.04
N PHE A 58 7.25 -0.02 -0.40
CA PHE A 58 7.18 0.33 -1.81
C PHE A 58 8.58 0.39 -2.44
N LYS A 59 9.59 0.82 -1.69
CA LYS A 59 10.99 0.80 -2.12
C LYS A 59 11.47 -0.63 -2.32
N GLU A 60 11.12 -1.54 -1.42
CA GLU A 60 11.49 -2.95 -1.54
C GLU A 60 10.84 -3.62 -2.75
N TRP A 61 9.54 -3.37 -2.98
CA TRP A 61 8.85 -3.85 -4.18
C TRP A 61 9.46 -3.30 -5.46
N HIS A 62 9.88 -2.04 -5.47
CA HIS A 62 10.56 -1.43 -6.59
C HIS A 62 11.93 -2.06 -6.88
N ASN A 63 12.76 -2.22 -5.84
CA ASN A 63 14.10 -2.82 -5.96
C ASN A 63 14.05 -4.26 -6.50
N ASN A 64 13.00 -5.01 -6.17
CA ASN A 64 12.77 -6.38 -6.64
C ASN A 64 12.02 -6.47 -7.97
N GLY A 65 11.83 -5.34 -8.67
CA GLY A 65 11.13 -5.28 -9.95
C GLY A 65 9.65 -5.65 -9.90
N CYS A 66 9.05 -5.69 -8.71
CA CYS A 66 7.63 -5.99 -8.51
C CYS A 66 6.75 -4.79 -8.83
N LEU A 67 7.27 -3.59 -8.61
CA LEU A 67 6.55 -2.33 -8.75
C LEU A 67 7.37 -1.32 -9.58
N VAL A 68 6.73 -0.68 -10.55
CA VAL A 68 7.36 0.40 -11.34
C VAL A 68 6.56 1.69 -11.23
N TRP A 69 7.24 2.80 -11.49
CA TRP A 69 6.61 4.12 -11.55
C TRP A 69 6.39 4.56 -12.99
N GLU A 70 5.13 4.79 -13.36
CA GLU A 70 4.73 5.32 -14.65
C GLU A 70 4.51 6.83 -14.54
N SER A 71 5.60 7.59 -14.64
CA SER A 71 5.63 9.04 -14.35
C SER A 71 4.65 9.89 -15.15
N LYS A 72 4.28 9.48 -16.38
CA LYS A 72 3.31 10.23 -17.21
C LYS A 72 1.91 10.25 -16.59
N ASN A 73 1.52 9.17 -15.92
CA ASN A 73 0.18 8.98 -15.36
C ASN A 73 0.16 8.94 -13.83
N LEU A 74 1.34 9.04 -13.20
CA LEU A 74 1.52 8.99 -11.76
C LEU A 74 1.05 7.65 -11.14
N ILE A 75 1.32 6.54 -11.82
CA ILE A 75 0.85 5.20 -11.44
C ILE A 75 1.99 4.33 -10.91
N HIS A 76 1.76 3.69 -9.77
CA HIS A 76 2.52 2.54 -9.29
C HIS A 76 1.96 1.29 -9.96
N ALA A 77 2.68 0.72 -10.93
CA ALA A 77 2.22 -0.43 -11.70
C ALA A 77 2.93 -1.70 -11.24
N GLU A 78 2.15 -2.68 -10.80
CA GLU A 78 2.63 -4.00 -10.42
C GLU A 78 3.03 -4.81 -11.67
N LYS A 79 4.13 -5.57 -11.57
CA LYS A 79 4.74 -6.33 -12.69
C LYS A 79 4.66 -7.84 -12.58
N LYS A 80 4.26 -8.33 -11.42
CA LYS A 80 4.00 -9.75 -11.14
C LYS A 80 2.92 -9.82 -10.07
N PRO A 81 2.09 -10.87 -10.00
CA PRO A 81 1.02 -10.96 -9.01
C PRO A 81 1.52 -10.79 -7.58
N PHE A 82 0.80 -10.03 -6.76
CA PHE A 82 1.13 -9.74 -5.35
C PHE A 82 1.57 -10.98 -4.57
N ARG A 83 0.80 -12.07 -4.70
CA ARG A 83 1.05 -13.37 -4.04
C ARG A 83 2.43 -13.98 -4.36
N GLU A 84 3.04 -13.62 -5.49
CA GLU A 84 4.30 -14.22 -5.95
C GLU A 84 5.53 -13.52 -5.38
N TYR A 85 5.39 -12.30 -4.85
CA TYR A 85 6.53 -11.56 -4.31
C TYR A 85 6.34 -11.07 -2.88
N PHE A 86 5.10 -10.97 -2.39
CA PHE A 86 4.82 -10.38 -1.08
C PHE A 86 5.62 -11.06 0.04
N GLU A 87 5.48 -12.38 0.22
CA GLU A 87 6.17 -13.11 1.30
C GLU A 87 7.69 -12.95 1.25
N SER A 88 8.28 -12.97 0.05
CA SER A 88 9.74 -12.83 -0.11
C SER A 88 10.27 -11.40 0.06
N THR A 89 9.40 -10.39 -0.01
CA THR A 89 9.78 -8.97 0.02
C THR A 89 9.15 -8.22 1.20
N ARG A 90 8.43 -8.92 2.07
CA ARG A 90 7.74 -8.35 3.20
C ARG A 90 8.76 -7.85 4.23
N ILE A 91 8.66 -6.57 4.59
CA ILE A 91 9.41 -5.99 5.71
C ILE A 91 8.60 -6.25 6.98
N SER A 92 8.87 -7.35 7.68
CA SER A 92 8.01 -7.87 8.75
C SER A 92 7.66 -6.86 9.84
N GLU A 93 8.61 -6.02 10.26
CA GLU A 93 8.42 -4.98 11.27
C GLU A 93 7.48 -3.84 10.83
N CYS A 94 7.21 -3.74 9.53
CA CYS A 94 6.36 -2.70 8.95
C CYS A 94 4.89 -3.09 8.82
N TYR A 95 4.55 -4.29 9.24
CA TYR A 95 3.17 -4.74 9.35
C TYR A 95 2.89 -4.94 10.81
N ALA A 96 1.80 -4.34 11.30
CA ALA A 96 1.31 -4.71 12.61
C ALA A 96 1.13 -6.24 12.64
N PRO A 97 1.54 -6.94 13.71
CA PRO A 97 0.96 -8.25 13.98
C PRO A 97 -0.53 -7.97 14.07
N GLN A 98 -1.28 -8.38 13.04
CA GLN A 98 -2.73 -8.20 13.06
C GLN A 98 -3.19 -8.75 14.41
N PRO A 99 -3.86 -7.97 15.28
CA PRO A 99 -4.69 -8.63 16.26
C PRO A 99 -5.64 -9.46 15.40
N LEU A 100 -5.48 -10.78 15.43
CA LEU A 100 -6.49 -11.68 14.89
C LEU A 100 -7.80 -11.16 15.50
N PRO A 101 -8.82 -10.81 14.70
CA PRO A 101 -10.07 -10.36 15.28
C PRO A 101 -10.49 -11.44 16.28
N GLU A 102 -10.73 -11.04 17.53
CA GLU A 102 -11.20 -11.99 18.53
C GLU A 102 -12.48 -12.62 17.98
N PRO A 103 -12.58 -13.96 17.94
CA PRO A 103 -13.73 -14.61 17.37
C PRO A 103 -14.96 -14.28 18.23
N VAL A 104 -15.80 -13.37 17.77
CA VAL A 104 -17.14 -13.20 18.32
C VAL A 104 -17.97 -14.39 17.82
N ASN A 105 -18.31 -15.32 18.71
CA ASN A 105 -19.07 -16.53 18.39
C ASN A 105 -18.45 -17.42 17.29
N GLY A 106 -17.11 -17.53 17.23
CA GLY A 106 -16.43 -18.44 16.30
C GLY A 106 -16.39 -17.98 14.84
N ARG A 107 -16.67 -16.70 14.56
CA ARG A 107 -16.52 -16.09 13.23
C ARG A 107 -15.49 -14.95 13.25
N ILE A 108 -14.58 -15.00 12.29
CA ILE A 108 -13.62 -13.93 11.97
C ILE A 108 -14.32 -13.00 10.98
N GLU A 109 -14.74 -11.82 11.43
CA GLU A 109 -15.27 -10.78 10.55
C GLU A 109 -14.15 -9.82 10.17
N TRP A 110 -13.72 -9.88 8.91
CA TRP A 110 -12.90 -8.82 8.31
C TRP A 110 -13.80 -7.59 8.12
N GLY A 111 -13.38 -6.46 8.67
CA GLY A 111 -14.17 -5.23 8.77
C GLY A 111 -14.72 -4.71 7.44
N MET A 112 -15.90 -5.20 7.05
CA MET A 112 -16.94 -4.31 6.54
C MET A 112 -17.53 -3.61 7.76
N LYS A 113 -17.17 -2.34 7.98
CA LYS A 113 -17.98 -1.48 8.85
C LYS A 113 -19.39 -1.44 8.25
N LYS A 114 -20.33 -2.16 8.85
CA LYS A 114 -21.76 -1.84 8.68
C LYS A 114 -22.04 -0.57 9.47
N MET A 115 -22.60 0.42 8.79
CA MET A 115 -23.24 1.60 9.42
C MET A 115 -24.37 1.15 10.34
#